data_AF-A0A5C6CE50-F1
#
_entry.id   AF-A0A5C6CE50-F1
#
_cell.length_a   1.000
_cell.length_b   1.000
_cell.length_c   1.000
_cell.angle_alpha   90.00
_cell.angle_beta   90.00
_cell.angle_gamma   90.00
#
_symmetry.space_group_name_H-M   'P 1'
#
loop_
_entity.id
_entity.type
_entity.pdbx_description
1 polymer ?
#
loop_
_entity_poly.entity_id
_entity_poly.type
_entity_poly.pdbx_seq_one_letter_code
_entity_poly.pdbx_strand_id
1 'polypeptide(L)'
;MFRTIPMCIACALFLTPLTNAAGSEPQTAASPDAKPQYQWVNVTQSAAYAPRDGAGALVFKDKMWLLGGWNPSDKVHFPMICNNEVWSSRDGATWSLVKPNTFLDKHFDPTRDWEGRHTAGYAVYQDKMWIVGGDANQGHIHNDVWNSTDGKNWNLVNKERDVPWGPRVLHYTFVFQDKIWILGGQTMPGFAEPRKEVFYRDAWTTTDGVKWQQVTPEEPYWSPRGMIGGSVVFKDRIWVLGGGTYDTPTTPTRNFYNDVWSSADGVHWKQHTAAAPWAPRQYHDVAVFDDKMWVMEGYYNQDGGNRNDVWYSADGVHWVEVPDTPWAPRHASSVFVYDNALWMVAGNNMQRDVWKLIRVPGAR
;
A
#
# COMPACT_ATOMS: atom_id res chain seq x y z
N MET A 1 55.60 25.92 -72.76
CA MET A 1 55.39 27.38 -72.86
C MET A 1 55.48 27.98 -71.45
N PHE A 2 55.81 29.27 -71.37
CA PHE A 2 55.56 30.26 -70.29
C PHE A 2 54.48 29.88 -69.23
N ARG A 3 54.52 30.28 -67.94
CA ARG A 3 55.42 31.09 -67.05
C ARG A 3 54.87 30.96 -65.59
N THR A 4 55.51 31.27 -64.44
CA THR A 4 56.85 31.75 -64.00
C THR A 4 57.15 31.19 -62.57
N ILE A 5 58.16 31.71 -61.85
CA ILE A 5 58.47 31.48 -60.41
C ILE A 5 58.55 32.87 -59.72
N PRO A 6 58.40 33.02 -58.38
CA PRO A 6 59.62 33.16 -57.53
C PRO A 6 59.50 32.72 -56.03
N MET A 7 60.63 32.27 -55.45
CA MET A 7 61.25 32.63 -54.12
C MET A 7 60.41 32.62 -52.79
N CYS A 8 60.96 32.39 -51.59
CA CYS A 8 62.34 32.12 -51.15
C CYS A 8 62.48 31.51 -49.72
N ILE A 9 63.65 30.89 -49.48
CA ILE A 9 64.45 30.80 -48.23
C ILE A 9 63.94 30.03 -47.00
N ALA A 10 64.84 29.15 -46.55
CA ALA A 10 64.83 28.26 -45.40
C ALA A 10 64.88 28.91 -44.00
N CYS A 11 64.57 28.11 -42.97
CA CYS A 11 65.58 27.76 -41.96
C CYS A 11 65.29 26.35 -41.39
N ALA A 12 66.21 25.76 -40.63
CA ALA A 12 66.07 24.42 -40.04
C ALA A 12 66.37 24.43 -38.53
N LEU A 13 65.78 23.49 -37.78
CA LEU A 13 66.36 22.86 -36.59
C LEU A 13 65.50 21.67 -36.11
N PHE A 14 66.07 20.83 -35.23
CA PHE A 14 65.49 19.56 -34.79
C PHE A 14 64.45 19.71 -33.68
N LEU A 15 63.45 18.81 -33.65
CA LEU A 15 62.85 18.28 -32.43
C LEU A 15 62.18 16.91 -32.72
N THR A 16 62.43 15.91 -31.88
CA THR A 16 61.86 14.55 -32.01
C THR A 16 60.48 14.47 -31.34
N PRO A 17 59.43 13.98 -32.01
CA PRO A 17 58.14 13.72 -31.36
C PRO A 17 58.17 12.39 -30.60
N LEU A 18 57.87 12.45 -29.30
CA LEU A 18 57.50 11.28 -28.51
C LEU A 18 56.12 10.78 -28.97
N THR A 19 56.02 9.54 -29.43
CA THR A 19 54.74 8.91 -29.80
C THR A 19 54.00 8.43 -28.54
N ASN A 20 53.27 9.34 -27.89
CA ASN A 20 52.32 8.95 -26.84
C ASN A 20 51.17 8.14 -27.46
N ALA A 21 51.05 6.88 -27.04
CA ALA A 21 49.93 6.03 -27.41
C ALA A 21 48.67 6.44 -26.62
N ALA A 22 47.84 7.30 -27.24
CA ALA A 22 46.51 7.59 -26.73
C ALA A 22 45.59 6.40 -27.00
N GLY A 23 45.44 5.51 -26.01
CA GLY A 23 44.44 4.44 -26.07
C GLY A 23 43.04 5.03 -26.03
N SER A 24 42.27 4.85 -27.10
CA SER A 24 40.86 5.22 -27.14
C SER A 24 40.05 4.21 -26.32
N GLU A 25 39.65 4.57 -25.11
CA GLU A 25 38.66 3.79 -24.36
C GLU A 25 37.36 3.66 -25.17
N PRO A 26 36.80 2.45 -25.32
CA PRO A 26 35.48 2.31 -25.93
C PRO A 26 34.43 2.86 -24.97
N GLN A 27 33.86 4.02 -25.30
CA GLN A 27 32.66 4.52 -24.61
C GLN A 27 31.52 3.52 -24.81
N THR A 28 31.25 2.73 -23.77
CA THR A 28 30.10 1.82 -23.72
C THR A 28 28.82 2.64 -23.60
N ALA A 29 28.19 2.92 -24.74
CA ALA A 29 26.83 3.45 -24.77
C ALA A 29 25.92 2.51 -23.96
N ALA A 30 25.33 3.03 -22.88
CA ALA A 30 24.51 2.22 -21.99
C ALA A 30 23.24 1.75 -22.72
N SER A 31 22.93 0.46 -22.62
CA SER A 31 21.68 -0.09 -23.13
C SER A 31 20.50 0.43 -22.30
N PRO A 32 19.42 0.96 -22.90
CA PRO A 32 18.25 1.43 -22.16
C PRO A 32 17.46 0.33 -21.44
N ASP A 33 17.63 -0.93 -21.85
CA ASP A 33 16.66 -2.02 -21.58
C ASP A 33 17.01 -2.95 -20.40
N ALA A 34 18.02 -2.60 -19.59
CA ALA A 34 18.37 -3.37 -18.40
C ALA A 34 17.25 -3.29 -17.33
N LYS A 35 16.53 -4.40 -17.12
CA LYS A 35 15.46 -4.47 -16.10
C LYS A 35 16.04 -4.18 -14.70
N PRO A 36 15.39 -3.32 -13.89
CA PRO A 36 15.87 -3.03 -12.54
C PRO A 36 15.83 -4.29 -11.68
N GLN A 37 16.96 -4.61 -11.05
CA GLN A 37 17.04 -5.66 -10.05
C GLN A 37 16.62 -5.11 -8.68
N TYR A 38 15.86 -5.90 -7.94
CA TYR A 38 15.48 -5.61 -6.56
C TYR A 38 15.97 -6.73 -5.66
N GLN A 39 16.27 -6.39 -4.40
CA GLN A 39 16.73 -7.33 -3.40
C GLN A 39 15.92 -7.17 -2.12
N TRP A 40 15.39 -8.27 -1.60
CA TRP A 40 14.83 -8.33 -0.26
C TRP A 40 15.94 -8.40 0.77
N VAL A 41 15.92 -7.47 1.73
CA VAL A 41 16.82 -7.42 2.90
C VAL A 41 16.01 -7.78 4.13
N ASN A 42 16.46 -8.76 4.92
CA ASN A 42 15.89 -8.99 6.25
C ASN A 42 16.38 -7.88 7.18
N VAL A 43 15.44 -7.24 7.88
CA VAL A 43 15.71 -6.17 8.84
C VAL A 43 15.65 -6.69 10.27
N THR A 44 14.66 -7.55 10.55
CA THR A 44 14.60 -8.35 11.77
C THR A 44 13.70 -9.57 11.57
N GLN A 45 13.81 -10.56 12.46
CA GLN A 45 12.90 -11.69 12.62
C GLN A 45 12.05 -11.59 13.90
N SER A 46 12.27 -10.54 14.71
CA SER A 46 11.69 -10.40 16.04
C SER A 46 11.46 -8.94 16.40
N ALA A 47 10.59 -8.26 15.65
CA ALA A 47 10.13 -6.91 15.99
C ALA A 47 9.44 -6.87 17.38
N ALA A 48 9.46 -5.70 18.01
CA ALA A 48 9.05 -5.53 19.41
C ALA A 48 7.53 -5.65 19.64
N TYR A 49 6.71 -5.37 18.62
CA TYR A 49 5.26 -5.48 18.69
C TYR A 49 4.80 -6.95 18.70
N ALA A 50 3.66 -7.24 19.33
CA ALA A 50 3.06 -8.58 19.29
C ALA A 50 2.56 -8.95 17.87
N PRO A 51 2.56 -10.24 17.46
CA PRO A 51 2.15 -10.64 16.12
C PRO A 51 0.69 -10.29 15.85
N ARG A 52 0.39 -9.88 14.62
CA ARG A 52 -0.92 -9.30 14.25
C ARG A 52 -1.23 -9.41 12.76
N ASP A 53 -2.53 -9.46 12.50
CA ASP A 53 -3.14 -9.40 11.17
C ASP A 53 -3.80 -8.04 10.92
N GLY A 54 -3.81 -7.59 9.67
CA GLY A 54 -4.54 -6.40 9.20
C GLY A 54 -4.25 -5.09 9.95
N ALA A 55 -3.03 -4.89 10.43
CA ALA A 55 -2.67 -3.65 11.13
C ALA A 55 -2.50 -2.48 10.15
N GLY A 56 -2.84 -1.27 10.60
CA GLY A 56 -2.73 -0.07 9.78
C GLY A 56 -1.28 0.35 9.55
N ALA A 57 -0.91 0.56 8.29
CA ALA A 57 0.42 0.99 7.87
C ALA A 57 0.38 2.44 7.37
N LEU A 58 1.02 3.36 8.09
CA LEU A 58 1.13 4.78 7.69
C LEU A 58 2.59 5.27 7.70
N VAL A 59 2.93 6.13 6.73
CA VAL A 59 4.22 6.84 6.68
C VAL A 59 3.98 8.31 7.00
N PHE A 60 4.44 8.77 8.16
CA PHE A 60 4.10 10.09 8.69
C PHE A 60 5.22 10.66 9.55
N LYS A 61 5.48 11.98 9.43
CA LYS A 61 6.53 12.69 10.18
C LYS A 61 7.87 11.92 10.22
N ASP A 62 8.28 11.48 9.04
CA ASP A 62 9.56 10.81 8.80
C ASP A 62 9.74 9.51 9.63
N LYS A 63 8.68 8.68 9.64
CA LYS A 63 8.60 7.37 10.29
C LYS A 63 7.57 6.45 9.62
N MET A 64 7.75 5.14 9.80
CA MET A 64 6.69 4.14 9.67
C MET A 64 5.88 4.07 10.98
N TRP A 65 4.57 3.89 10.88
CA TRP A 65 3.62 3.77 11.99
C TRP A 65 2.73 2.55 11.81
N LEU A 66 2.64 1.71 12.84
CA LEU A 66 1.86 0.48 12.87
C LEU A 66 0.72 0.62 13.88
N LEU A 67 -0.52 0.50 13.43
CA LEU A 67 -1.73 0.81 14.21
C LEU A 67 -2.61 -0.42 14.40
N GLY A 68 -2.90 -0.78 15.65
CA GLY A 68 -3.89 -1.83 16.00
C GLY A 68 -3.55 -3.21 15.42
N GLY A 69 -4.55 -3.86 14.83
CA GLY A 69 -4.49 -5.21 14.27
C GLY A 69 -5.25 -6.26 15.08
N TRP A 70 -5.37 -7.47 14.52
CA TRP A 70 -6.13 -8.61 15.07
C TRP A 70 -5.20 -9.79 15.40
N ASN A 71 -5.43 -10.42 16.55
CA ASN A 71 -4.85 -11.72 16.92
C ASN A 71 -5.69 -12.31 18.08
N PRO A 72 -6.62 -13.24 17.82
CA PRO A 72 -7.57 -13.69 18.82
C PRO A 72 -6.95 -14.61 19.87
N SER A 73 -5.78 -15.18 19.58
CA SER A 73 -5.06 -16.14 20.41
C SER A 73 -4.20 -15.48 21.48
N ASP A 74 -3.65 -14.29 21.20
CA ASP A 74 -2.85 -13.53 22.16
C ASP A 74 -3.72 -12.62 23.04
N LYS A 75 -4.27 -13.20 24.11
CA LYS A 75 -5.08 -12.47 25.10
C LYS A 75 -4.31 -11.49 25.98
N VAL A 76 -2.97 -11.45 25.89
CA VAL A 76 -2.16 -10.48 26.64
C VAL A 76 -2.12 -9.15 25.90
N HIS A 77 -1.94 -9.17 24.58
CA HIS A 77 -1.86 -7.96 23.76
C HIS A 77 -3.18 -7.61 23.04
N PHE A 78 -4.08 -8.57 22.86
CA PHE A 78 -5.37 -8.44 22.16
C PHE A 78 -6.51 -9.08 22.98
N PRO A 79 -6.79 -8.59 24.21
CA PRO A 79 -7.84 -9.17 25.07
C PRO A 79 -9.20 -9.21 24.36
N MET A 80 -9.54 -8.12 23.65
CA MET A 80 -10.76 -7.94 22.84
C MET A 80 -10.56 -8.31 21.36
N ILE A 81 -9.75 -9.35 21.08
CA ILE A 81 -9.34 -9.93 19.76
C ILE A 81 -8.62 -9.00 18.77
N CYS A 82 -8.90 -7.70 18.81
CA CYS A 82 -8.12 -6.62 18.23
C CYS A 82 -7.53 -5.74 19.35
N ASN A 83 -6.62 -4.82 19.00
CA ASN A 83 -6.11 -3.82 19.94
C ASN A 83 -5.99 -2.42 19.28
N ASN A 84 -5.76 -1.38 20.09
CA ASN A 84 -5.69 0.02 19.62
C ASN A 84 -4.36 0.73 19.96
N GLU A 85 -3.29 -0.05 20.16
CA GLU A 85 -1.95 0.50 20.35
C GLU A 85 -1.37 1.07 19.05
N VAL A 86 -0.38 1.94 19.18
CA VAL A 86 0.35 2.55 18.05
C VAL A 86 1.84 2.40 18.29
N TRP A 87 2.54 1.81 17.33
CA TRP A 87 4.00 1.72 17.28
C TRP A 87 4.56 2.64 16.19
N SER A 88 5.82 3.07 16.33
CA SER A 88 6.54 3.74 15.24
C SER A 88 8.00 3.30 15.15
N SER A 89 8.56 3.35 13.93
CA SER A 89 9.95 3.03 13.64
C SER A 89 10.54 3.95 12.56
N ARG A 90 11.87 4.07 12.55
CA ARG A 90 12.66 4.77 11.52
C ARG A 90 13.53 3.84 10.67
N ASP A 91 13.65 2.57 11.07
CA ASP A 91 14.63 1.61 10.57
C ASP A 91 14.03 0.20 10.33
N GLY A 92 12.79 -0.05 10.77
CA GLY A 92 12.10 -1.34 10.76
C GLY A 92 12.63 -2.38 11.76
N ALA A 93 13.82 -2.17 12.34
CA ALA A 93 14.41 -3.03 13.36
C ALA A 93 13.95 -2.60 14.77
N THR A 94 13.98 -1.30 15.03
CA THR A 94 13.67 -0.68 16.32
C THR A 94 12.26 -0.09 16.30
N TRP A 95 11.33 -0.69 17.03
CA TRP A 95 9.95 -0.21 17.16
C TRP A 95 9.71 0.35 18.56
N SER A 96 9.25 1.59 18.64
CA SER A 96 8.84 2.25 19.88
C SER A 96 7.33 2.23 20.03
N LEU A 97 6.82 1.75 21.16
CA LEU A 97 5.42 1.89 21.54
C LEU A 97 5.12 3.37 21.79
N VAL A 98 4.28 3.97 20.95
CA VAL A 98 3.91 5.39 21.02
C VAL A 98 2.67 5.60 21.87
N LYS A 99 1.67 4.71 21.72
CA LYS A 99 0.42 4.66 22.47
C LYS A 99 0.17 3.22 22.93
N PRO A 100 0.00 2.93 24.23
CA PRO A 100 -0.37 1.58 24.70
C PRO A 100 -1.80 1.22 24.30
N ASN A 101 -2.14 -0.07 24.34
CA ASN A 101 -3.52 -0.51 24.18
C ASN A 101 -4.38 -0.01 25.36
N THR A 102 -5.43 0.73 25.06
CA THR A 102 -6.48 1.17 25.99
C THR A 102 -7.78 0.39 25.78
N PHE A 103 -7.93 -0.29 24.64
CA PHE A 103 -9.05 -1.18 24.32
C PHE A 103 -8.84 -2.55 25.02
N LEU A 104 -9.08 -2.56 26.33
CA LEU A 104 -8.79 -3.69 27.22
C LEU A 104 -10.00 -4.59 27.45
N ASP A 105 -11.19 -4.01 27.63
CA ASP A 105 -12.44 -4.74 27.88
C ASP A 105 -13.68 -3.90 27.48
N LYS A 106 -14.87 -4.47 27.69
CA LYS A 106 -16.20 -3.88 27.38
C LYS A 106 -16.58 -2.61 28.15
N HIS A 107 -15.76 -2.15 29.09
CA HIS A 107 -15.94 -0.88 29.83
C HIS A 107 -15.14 0.26 29.20
N PHE A 108 -14.51 0.04 28.04
CA PHE A 108 -13.92 1.06 27.18
C PHE A 108 -14.93 2.16 26.81
N ASP A 109 -14.44 3.38 26.63
CA ASP A 109 -15.22 4.55 26.22
C ASP A 109 -14.86 4.94 24.77
N PRO A 110 -15.65 4.51 23.76
CA PRO A 110 -15.38 4.79 22.35
C PRO A 110 -15.60 6.26 21.96
N THR A 111 -15.95 7.16 22.89
CA THR A 111 -15.96 8.61 22.63
C THR A 111 -14.61 9.28 22.91
N ARG A 112 -13.71 8.58 23.64
CA ARG A 112 -12.43 9.12 24.13
C ARG A 112 -11.20 8.61 23.37
N ASP A 113 -11.28 7.41 22.82
CA ASP A 113 -10.22 6.76 22.05
C ASP A 113 -10.85 5.75 21.07
N TRP A 114 -10.15 5.34 20.02
CA TRP A 114 -10.71 4.46 18.98
C TRP A 114 -10.70 2.99 19.41
N GLU A 115 -11.78 2.25 19.14
CA GLU A 115 -11.80 0.80 19.41
C GLU A 115 -10.77 0.03 18.58
N GLY A 116 -10.24 -1.05 19.16
CA GLY A 116 -9.27 -1.91 18.51
C GLY A 116 -9.85 -2.61 17.28
N ARG A 117 -9.12 -2.55 16.17
CA ARG A 117 -9.59 -2.96 14.84
C ARG A 117 -8.46 -3.43 13.92
N HIS A 118 -8.85 -4.15 12.87
CA HIS A 118 -8.00 -4.55 11.74
C HIS A 118 -8.63 -4.15 10.40
N THR A 119 -7.83 -4.03 9.33
CA THR A 119 -8.27 -3.77 7.94
C THR A 119 -9.15 -2.53 7.74
N ALA A 120 -9.02 -1.55 8.64
CA ALA A 120 -9.74 -0.29 8.57
C ALA A 120 -9.21 0.64 7.46
N GLY A 121 -9.96 1.70 7.15
CA GLY A 121 -9.45 2.76 6.28
C GLY A 121 -8.36 3.57 6.98
N TYR A 122 -7.16 3.64 6.42
CA TYR A 122 -6.04 4.41 6.97
C TYR A 122 -5.54 5.43 5.94
N ALA A 123 -5.23 6.66 6.38
CA ALA A 123 -4.68 7.70 5.51
C ALA A 123 -3.74 8.67 6.24
N VAL A 124 -2.87 9.37 5.50
CA VAL A 124 -2.16 10.58 5.96
C VAL A 124 -2.64 11.77 5.15
N TYR A 125 -3.23 12.76 5.80
CA TYR A 125 -3.87 13.90 5.15
C TYR A 125 -3.82 15.15 6.04
N GLN A 126 -3.39 16.28 5.47
CA GLN A 126 -3.26 17.60 6.13
C GLN A 126 -2.57 17.54 7.52
N ASP A 127 -1.33 17.06 7.52
CA ASP A 127 -0.46 16.82 8.70
C ASP A 127 -1.09 15.98 9.83
N LYS A 128 -1.94 15.01 9.47
CA LYS A 128 -2.54 14.07 10.41
C LYS A 128 -2.54 12.65 9.85
N MET A 129 -2.41 11.67 10.73
CA MET A 129 -2.86 10.30 10.49
C MET A 129 -4.37 10.23 10.70
N TRP A 130 -5.06 9.40 9.92
CA TRP A 130 -6.51 9.20 9.96
C TRP A 130 -6.86 7.72 10.03
N ILE A 131 -7.96 7.42 10.73
CA ILE A 131 -8.64 6.12 10.76
C ILE A 131 -10.09 6.37 10.31
N VAL A 132 -10.60 5.53 9.41
CA VAL A 132 -11.94 5.63 8.82
C VAL A 132 -12.64 4.28 8.99
N GLY A 133 -13.51 4.19 10.00
CA GLY A 133 -14.39 3.06 10.31
C GLY A 133 -13.71 1.69 10.28
N GLY A 134 -14.34 0.74 9.61
CA GLY A 134 -13.63 -0.24 8.77
C GLY A 134 -13.59 -1.70 9.24
N ASP A 135 -14.01 -2.01 10.46
CA ASP A 135 -14.06 -3.37 11.04
C ASP A 135 -15.47 -3.71 11.59
N ALA A 136 -15.76 -5.00 11.76
CA ALA A 136 -17.00 -5.56 12.31
C ALA A 136 -16.77 -6.53 13.49
N ASN A 137 -15.51 -6.84 13.83
CA ASN A 137 -15.16 -7.86 14.82
C ASN A 137 -15.62 -7.55 16.25
N GLN A 138 -15.97 -6.30 16.56
CA GLN A 138 -16.50 -5.87 17.86
C GLN A 138 -18.04 -5.94 17.96
N GLY A 139 -18.67 -6.77 17.11
CA GLY A 139 -20.13 -7.02 17.11
C GLY A 139 -20.98 -5.90 16.50
N HIS A 140 -20.35 -4.78 16.11
CA HIS A 140 -20.93 -3.66 15.39
C HIS A 140 -19.95 -3.20 14.31
N ILE A 141 -20.44 -2.52 13.27
CA ILE A 141 -19.58 -1.98 12.20
C ILE A 141 -19.05 -0.60 12.63
N HIS A 142 -17.73 -0.45 12.64
CA HIS A 142 -17.06 0.83 12.85
C HIS A 142 -17.36 1.79 11.69
N ASN A 143 -18.05 2.90 11.98
CA ASN A 143 -18.36 3.99 11.06
C ASN A 143 -17.80 5.35 11.56
N ASP A 144 -16.91 5.29 12.54
CA ASP A 144 -16.24 6.39 13.22
C ASP A 144 -14.98 6.86 12.48
N VAL A 145 -14.73 8.16 12.50
CA VAL A 145 -13.59 8.80 11.81
C VAL A 145 -12.72 9.47 12.86
N TRP A 146 -11.45 9.09 12.94
CA TRP A 146 -10.48 9.64 13.89
C TRP A 146 -9.31 10.29 13.17
N ASN A 147 -8.69 11.29 13.79
CA ASN A 147 -7.39 11.78 13.36
C ASN A 147 -6.44 12.10 14.52
N SER A 148 -5.14 12.14 14.23
CA SER A 148 -4.07 12.46 15.19
C SER A 148 -2.87 13.11 14.52
N THR A 149 -2.26 14.07 15.20
CA THR A 149 -1.02 14.75 14.79
C THR A 149 0.25 14.09 15.37
N ASP A 150 0.11 13.15 16.31
CA ASP A 150 1.20 12.56 17.10
C ASP A 150 1.10 11.03 17.36
N GLY A 151 -0.01 10.39 16.97
CA GLY A 151 -0.30 8.97 17.17
C GLY A 151 -0.66 8.57 18.60
N LYS A 152 -0.64 9.50 19.55
CA LYS A 152 -0.98 9.31 20.97
C LYS A 152 -2.39 9.80 21.27
N ASN A 153 -2.65 11.04 20.88
CA ASN A 153 -3.87 11.76 21.13
C ASN A 153 -4.73 11.69 19.86
N TRP A 154 -5.82 10.96 19.92
CA TRP A 154 -6.75 10.76 18.80
C TRP A 154 -8.04 11.54 19.04
N ASN A 155 -8.48 12.29 18.04
CA ASN A 155 -9.74 13.03 18.10
C ASN A 155 -10.78 12.37 17.20
N LEU A 156 -11.91 11.96 17.79
CA LEU A 156 -13.12 11.57 17.07
C LEU A 156 -13.66 12.79 16.31
N VAL A 157 -13.78 12.66 15.00
CA VAL A 157 -14.02 13.77 14.06
C VAL A 157 -15.52 13.91 13.80
N ASN A 158 -16.22 12.81 13.51
CA ASN A 158 -17.66 12.76 13.24
C ASN A 158 -18.50 12.52 14.51
N LYS A 159 -18.18 13.19 15.61
CA LYS A 159 -18.97 13.12 16.86
C LYS A 159 -20.45 13.38 16.58
N GLU A 160 -21.30 12.45 17.02
CA GLU A 160 -22.76 12.49 16.86
C GLU A 160 -23.24 12.59 15.39
N ARG A 161 -22.41 12.16 14.42
CA ARG A 161 -22.71 12.27 12.99
C ARG A 161 -22.38 10.98 12.24
N ASP A 162 -23.42 10.24 11.89
CA ASP A 162 -23.31 9.12 10.97
C ASP A 162 -22.76 9.57 9.61
N VAL A 163 -21.85 8.76 9.08
CA VAL A 163 -21.30 8.92 7.73
C VAL A 163 -22.33 8.52 6.68
N PRO A 164 -22.54 9.32 5.62
CA PRO A 164 -23.61 9.07 4.64
C PRO A 164 -23.33 7.86 3.74
N TRP A 165 -22.11 7.33 3.74
CA TRP A 165 -21.75 6.09 3.05
C TRP A 165 -22.25 4.81 3.75
N GLY A 166 -22.85 4.92 4.94
CA GLY A 166 -23.52 3.81 5.64
C GLY A 166 -22.57 2.74 6.22
N PRO A 167 -23.09 1.72 6.90
CA PRO A 167 -22.26 0.72 7.57
C PRO A 167 -21.53 -0.18 6.57
N ARG A 168 -20.20 -0.08 6.54
CA ARG A 168 -19.31 -0.93 5.72
C ARG A 168 -17.95 -1.17 6.37
N VAL A 169 -17.35 -2.30 6.04
CA VAL A 169 -15.97 -2.68 6.38
C VAL A 169 -15.15 -2.91 5.10
N LEU A 170 -13.83 -3.12 5.27
CA LEU A 170 -12.94 -3.59 4.20
C LEU A 170 -12.89 -2.67 2.96
N HIS A 171 -13.20 -1.38 3.12
CA HIS A 171 -13.29 -0.40 2.03
C HIS A 171 -11.90 0.19 1.69
N TYR A 172 -11.61 0.34 0.41
CA TYR A 172 -10.32 0.84 -0.07
C TYR A 172 -10.22 2.34 0.21
N THR A 173 -9.14 2.78 0.88
CA THR A 173 -9.00 4.15 1.43
C THR A 173 -7.68 4.77 1.01
N PHE A 174 -7.70 6.02 0.54
CA PHE A 174 -6.49 6.73 0.10
C PHE A 174 -6.69 8.25 0.05
N VAL A 175 -5.67 8.99 -0.37
CA VAL A 175 -5.71 10.44 -0.59
C VAL A 175 -5.45 10.77 -2.06
N PHE A 176 -6.34 11.54 -2.68
CA PHE A 176 -6.20 11.99 -4.07
C PHE A 176 -6.87 13.35 -4.26
N GLN A 177 -6.24 14.24 -5.04
CA GLN A 177 -6.72 15.61 -5.32
C GLN A 177 -7.11 16.41 -4.05
N ASP A 178 -6.24 16.39 -3.04
CA ASP A 178 -6.45 16.99 -1.70
C ASP A 178 -7.77 16.59 -1.01
N LYS A 179 -8.19 15.33 -1.17
CA LYS A 179 -9.29 14.72 -0.41
C LYS A 179 -8.89 13.34 0.10
N ILE A 180 -9.48 12.93 1.23
CA ILE A 180 -9.58 11.51 1.59
C ILE A 180 -10.69 10.89 0.75
N TRP A 181 -10.43 9.71 0.19
CA TRP A 181 -11.38 8.90 -0.57
C TRP A 181 -11.64 7.58 0.15
N ILE A 182 -12.87 7.08 0.03
CA ILE A 182 -13.18 5.66 0.22
C ILE A 182 -13.88 5.09 -1.01
N LEU A 183 -13.67 3.81 -1.28
CA LEU A 183 -14.27 3.06 -2.38
C LEU A 183 -14.70 1.65 -1.94
N GLY A 184 -15.90 1.24 -2.34
CA GLY A 184 -16.39 -0.11 -2.14
C GLY A 184 -16.47 -0.56 -0.67
N GLY A 185 -16.04 -1.79 -0.39
CA GLY A 185 -16.26 -2.49 0.88
C GLY A 185 -17.59 -3.25 0.92
N GLN A 186 -17.97 -3.75 2.10
CA GLN A 186 -19.25 -4.48 2.29
C GLN A 186 -19.76 -4.40 3.73
N THR A 187 -21.04 -4.72 3.93
CA THR A 187 -21.59 -5.13 5.23
C THR A 187 -21.10 -6.52 5.62
N MET A 188 -20.99 -6.82 6.92
CA MET A 188 -20.67 -8.17 7.41
C MET A 188 -21.78 -8.72 8.33
N PRO A 189 -22.94 -9.12 7.76
CA PRO A 189 -24.14 -9.51 8.53
C PRO A 189 -23.98 -10.79 9.37
N GLY A 190 -22.90 -11.57 9.17
CA GLY A 190 -22.53 -12.66 10.07
C GLY A 190 -21.86 -12.20 11.37
N PHE A 191 -21.24 -11.02 11.37
CA PHE A 191 -20.39 -10.50 12.45
C PHE A 191 -21.08 -9.40 13.25
N ALA A 192 -21.81 -8.52 12.57
CA ALA A 192 -22.36 -7.28 13.12
C ALA A 192 -23.73 -6.94 12.54
N GLU A 193 -24.45 -6.02 13.19
CA GLU A 193 -25.58 -5.32 12.58
C GLU A 193 -25.12 -4.23 11.59
N PRO A 194 -25.91 -3.93 10.55
CA PRO A 194 -27.21 -4.53 10.22
C PRO A 194 -27.09 -5.90 9.52
N ARG A 195 -28.03 -6.81 9.76
CA ARG A 195 -28.15 -8.08 8.99
C ARG A 195 -28.43 -7.93 7.50
N LYS A 196 -28.62 -6.72 6.98
CA LYS A 196 -28.80 -6.49 5.54
C LYS A 196 -27.46 -6.61 4.82
N GLU A 197 -27.38 -7.54 3.86
CA GLU A 197 -26.26 -7.64 2.93
C GLU A 197 -26.22 -6.47 1.92
N VAL A 198 -25.04 -5.86 1.78
CA VAL A 198 -24.68 -4.92 0.72
C VAL A 198 -23.19 -5.11 0.38
N PHE A 199 -22.91 -5.37 -0.90
CA PHE A 199 -21.57 -5.23 -1.49
C PHE A 199 -21.51 -3.90 -2.24
N TYR A 200 -20.56 -3.03 -1.89
CA TYR A 200 -20.55 -1.65 -2.39
C TYR A 200 -19.69 -1.50 -3.66
N ARG A 201 -20.16 -0.66 -4.60
CA ARG A 201 -19.39 -0.17 -5.76
C ARG A 201 -19.45 1.35 -5.95
N ASP A 202 -19.63 2.09 -4.86
CA ASP A 202 -19.65 3.55 -4.83
C ASP A 202 -18.31 4.15 -4.37
N ALA A 203 -18.16 5.45 -4.56
CA ALA A 203 -17.01 6.25 -4.15
C ALA A 203 -17.48 7.46 -3.31
N TRP A 204 -16.72 7.81 -2.27
CA TRP A 204 -17.02 8.98 -1.43
C TRP A 204 -15.76 9.74 -1.07
N THR A 205 -15.87 11.07 -0.94
CA THR A 205 -14.73 11.96 -0.69
C THR A 205 -14.99 12.93 0.46
N THR A 206 -13.95 13.31 1.19
CA THR A 206 -14.03 14.35 2.24
C THR A 206 -12.72 15.15 2.36
N THR A 207 -12.84 16.38 2.87
CA THR A 207 -11.70 17.23 3.29
C THR A 207 -11.68 17.48 4.80
N ASP A 208 -12.69 17.03 5.56
CA ASP A 208 -12.82 17.29 7.00
C ASP A 208 -13.18 16.05 7.83
N GLY A 209 -13.49 14.90 7.22
CA GLY A 209 -13.91 13.67 7.90
C GLY A 209 -15.39 13.62 8.29
N VAL A 210 -16.11 14.73 8.18
CA VAL A 210 -17.50 14.91 8.64
C VAL A 210 -18.46 15.06 7.47
N LYS A 211 -18.10 15.89 6.50
CA LYS A 211 -18.85 16.15 5.27
C LYS A 211 -18.28 15.26 4.19
N TRP A 212 -19.07 14.31 3.74
CA TRP A 212 -18.71 13.40 2.66
C TRP A 212 -19.55 13.68 1.42
N GLN A 213 -18.89 13.82 0.28
CA GLN A 213 -19.51 13.98 -1.04
C GLN A 213 -19.38 12.65 -1.81
N GLN A 214 -20.51 12.10 -2.24
CA GLN A 214 -20.52 10.95 -3.13
C GLN A 214 -19.93 11.34 -4.50
N VAL A 215 -19.12 10.45 -5.06
CA VAL A 215 -18.71 10.47 -6.46
C VAL A 215 -19.38 9.28 -7.12
N THR A 216 -20.06 9.51 -8.24
CA THR A 216 -20.83 8.50 -8.97
C THR A 216 -20.03 8.03 -10.18
N PRO A 217 -19.53 6.78 -10.22
CA PRO A 217 -18.87 6.26 -11.40
C PRO A 217 -19.85 6.05 -12.56
N GLU A 218 -19.40 6.33 -13.78
CA GLU A 218 -20.12 6.02 -15.02
C GLU A 218 -19.62 4.70 -15.63
N GLU A 219 -20.51 3.93 -16.24
CA GLU A 219 -20.18 2.62 -16.82
C GLU A 219 -19.37 2.77 -18.12
N PRO A 220 -18.36 1.90 -18.37
CA PRO A 220 -17.99 0.73 -17.57
C PRO A 220 -17.08 1.07 -16.38
N TYR A 221 -17.40 0.54 -15.20
CA TYR A 221 -16.50 0.55 -14.04
C TYR A 221 -16.51 -0.76 -13.24
N TRP A 222 -15.54 -0.90 -12.34
CA TRP A 222 -15.25 -2.08 -11.53
C TRP A 222 -16.47 -2.62 -10.75
N SER A 223 -16.52 -3.96 -10.63
CA SER A 223 -17.50 -4.72 -9.85
C SER A 223 -17.36 -4.47 -8.34
N PRO A 224 -18.43 -4.67 -7.52
CA PRO A 224 -18.38 -4.51 -6.07
C PRO A 224 -17.22 -5.27 -5.43
N ARG A 225 -16.46 -4.59 -4.56
CA ARG A 225 -15.23 -5.13 -3.97
C ARG A 225 -14.73 -4.34 -2.78
N GLY A 226 -13.91 -4.99 -1.97
CA GLY A 226 -13.05 -4.40 -0.95
C GLY A 226 -11.80 -5.27 -0.77
N MET A 227 -11.26 -5.31 0.45
CA MET A 227 -10.08 -6.09 0.84
C MET A 227 -8.84 -5.75 -0.02
N ILE A 228 -8.52 -4.47 -0.14
CA ILE A 228 -7.28 -3.96 -0.75
C ILE A 228 -6.57 -3.10 0.29
N GLY A 229 -5.38 -3.52 0.71
CA GLY A 229 -4.50 -2.78 1.62
C GLY A 229 -3.62 -1.76 0.88
N GLY A 230 -2.98 -0.86 1.62
CA GLY A 230 -2.17 0.22 1.05
C GLY A 230 -2.97 1.13 0.10
N SER A 231 -2.29 1.72 -0.89
CA SER A 231 -2.94 2.50 -1.96
C SER A 231 -2.06 2.71 -3.18
N VAL A 232 -2.70 2.85 -4.35
CA VAL A 232 -2.05 3.26 -5.60
C VAL A 232 -2.73 4.49 -6.18
N VAL A 233 -2.11 5.64 -5.90
CA VAL A 233 -2.32 6.90 -6.62
C VAL A 233 -1.06 7.17 -7.42
N PHE A 234 -1.14 7.06 -8.74
CA PHE A 234 0.03 7.02 -9.62
C PHE A 234 -0.26 7.66 -10.98
N LYS A 235 0.65 8.51 -11.45
CA LYS A 235 0.52 9.29 -12.70
C LYS A 235 -0.82 10.04 -12.76
N ASP A 236 -1.12 10.77 -11.69
CA ASP A 236 -2.35 11.57 -11.48
C ASP A 236 -3.67 10.79 -11.63
N ARG A 237 -3.64 9.50 -11.30
CA ARG A 237 -4.80 8.61 -11.34
C ARG A 237 -4.93 7.79 -10.07
N ILE A 238 -6.18 7.54 -9.68
CA ILE A 238 -6.58 6.47 -8.77
C ILE A 238 -6.42 5.14 -9.51
N TRP A 239 -5.87 4.11 -8.87
CA TRP A 239 -5.87 2.75 -9.39
C TRP A 239 -6.52 1.76 -8.42
N VAL A 240 -7.24 0.80 -8.97
CA VAL A 240 -7.87 -0.33 -8.29
C VAL A 240 -7.31 -1.60 -8.90
N LEU A 241 -6.63 -2.40 -8.08
CA LEU A 241 -5.90 -3.61 -8.49
C LEU A 241 -6.51 -4.81 -7.75
N GLY A 242 -7.29 -5.64 -8.45
CA GLY A 242 -7.90 -6.83 -7.86
C GLY A 242 -8.88 -6.52 -6.72
N GLY A 243 -8.80 -7.27 -5.63
CA GLY A 243 -9.73 -7.19 -4.49
C GLY A 243 -10.89 -8.19 -4.65
N GLY A 244 -11.93 -8.07 -3.83
CA GLY A 244 -13.04 -9.01 -3.91
C GLY A 244 -14.18 -8.78 -2.93
N THR A 245 -15.09 -9.76 -2.84
CA THR A 245 -16.16 -9.80 -1.83
C THR A 245 -15.95 -10.98 -0.86
N TYR A 246 -16.07 -10.73 0.43
CA TYR A 246 -16.04 -11.75 1.48
C TYR A 246 -17.41 -12.45 1.58
N ASP A 247 -17.43 -13.71 2.03
CA ASP A 247 -18.64 -14.52 2.13
C ASP A 247 -19.60 -14.07 3.25
N THR A 248 -20.88 -14.39 3.09
CA THR A 248 -21.96 -13.99 4.01
C THR A 248 -22.94 -15.16 4.20
N PRO A 249 -23.85 -15.09 5.20
CA PRO A 249 -24.87 -16.13 5.40
C PRO A 249 -25.82 -16.34 4.19
N THR A 250 -25.94 -15.35 3.31
CA THR A 250 -26.80 -15.36 2.11
C THR A 250 -26.01 -15.52 0.80
N THR A 251 -24.75 -15.11 0.75
CA THR A 251 -23.83 -15.26 -0.38
C THR A 251 -22.55 -15.99 0.11
N PRO A 252 -22.59 -17.33 0.25
CA PRO A 252 -21.54 -18.13 0.88
C PRO A 252 -20.33 -18.40 -0.05
N THR A 253 -20.06 -17.51 -1.01
CA THR A 253 -18.99 -17.65 -2.01
C THR A 253 -18.28 -16.31 -2.19
N ARG A 254 -16.95 -16.33 -2.06
CA ARG A 254 -16.10 -15.15 -2.27
C ARG A 254 -15.85 -14.90 -3.75
N ASN A 255 -15.96 -13.65 -4.17
CA ASN A 255 -15.44 -13.21 -5.47
C ASN A 255 -14.02 -12.69 -5.29
N PHE A 256 -13.10 -13.05 -6.19
CA PHE A 256 -11.73 -12.56 -6.23
C PHE A 256 -11.45 -11.99 -7.61
N TYR A 257 -10.71 -10.90 -7.69
CA TYR A 257 -10.39 -10.22 -8.94
C TYR A 257 -8.88 -10.04 -9.14
N ASN A 258 -8.45 -10.01 -10.41
CA ASN A 258 -7.14 -9.56 -10.87
C ASN A 258 -7.24 -8.60 -12.08
N ASP A 259 -8.37 -7.93 -12.23
CA ASP A 259 -8.51 -6.83 -13.17
C ASP A 259 -7.81 -5.56 -12.64
N VAL A 260 -7.43 -4.69 -13.57
CA VAL A 260 -6.72 -3.43 -13.28
C VAL A 260 -7.52 -2.28 -13.86
N TRP A 261 -7.99 -1.39 -12.98
CA TRP A 261 -8.78 -0.21 -13.33
C TRP A 261 -8.08 1.07 -12.87
N SER A 262 -8.33 2.18 -13.56
CA SER A 262 -7.92 3.50 -13.09
C SER A 262 -8.85 4.63 -13.53
N SER A 263 -8.86 5.72 -12.78
CA SER A 263 -9.59 6.96 -13.09
C SER A 263 -8.77 8.20 -12.71
N ALA A 264 -9.02 9.34 -13.39
CA ALA A 264 -8.42 10.63 -13.05
C ALA A 264 -9.38 11.55 -12.24
N ASP A 265 -10.64 11.15 -12.07
CA ASP A 265 -11.72 11.95 -11.47
C ASP A 265 -12.64 11.14 -10.54
N GLY A 266 -12.48 9.81 -10.48
CA GLY A 266 -13.36 8.87 -9.78
C GLY A 266 -14.68 8.55 -10.50
N VAL A 267 -14.97 9.25 -11.62
CA VAL A 267 -16.20 9.12 -12.41
C VAL A 267 -15.96 8.23 -13.61
N HIS A 268 -14.99 8.58 -14.46
CA HIS A 268 -14.69 7.85 -15.70
C HIS A 268 -13.57 6.85 -15.46
N TRP A 269 -13.86 5.56 -15.61
CA TRP A 269 -12.92 4.48 -15.35
C TRP A 269 -12.42 3.83 -16.65
N LYS A 270 -11.12 3.54 -16.69
CA LYS A 270 -10.49 2.72 -17.74
C LYS A 270 -10.02 1.40 -17.14
N GLN A 271 -10.51 0.29 -17.68
CA GLN A 271 -9.88 -1.02 -17.51
C GLN A 271 -8.61 -1.09 -18.39
N HIS A 272 -7.47 -1.46 -17.79
CA HIS A 272 -6.21 -1.65 -18.51
C HIS A 272 -5.93 -3.13 -18.81
N THR A 273 -6.29 -4.02 -17.88
CA THR A 273 -6.47 -5.45 -18.17
C THR A 273 -7.68 -6.01 -17.42
N ALA A 274 -8.35 -6.97 -18.02
CA ALA A 274 -9.42 -7.75 -17.40
C ALA A 274 -8.90 -8.93 -16.55
N ALA A 275 -7.64 -9.33 -16.77
CA ALA A 275 -6.91 -10.30 -15.96
C ALA A 275 -5.41 -10.01 -16.06
N ALA A 276 -4.79 -9.61 -14.95
CA ALA A 276 -3.34 -9.56 -14.81
C ALA A 276 -2.76 -10.98 -14.67
N PRO A 277 -1.45 -11.21 -14.92
CA PRO A 277 -0.86 -12.54 -14.81
C PRO A 277 -0.77 -13.05 -13.36
N TRP A 278 -0.84 -12.16 -12.37
CA TRP A 278 -0.93 -12.55 -10.96
C TRP A 278 -2.34 -13.07 -10.62
N ALA A 279 -2.40 -14.08 -9.74
CA ALA A 279 -3.66 -14.73 -9.36
C ALA A 279 -4.65 -13.74 -8.70
N PRO A 280 -5.97 -13.88 -8.94
CA PRO A 280 -7.02 -13.13 -8.23
C PRO A 280 -6.85 -13.19 -6.72
N ARG A 281 -7.05 -12.07 -6.01
CA ARG A 281 -6.74 -11.99 -4.58
C ARG A 281 -7.55 -10.97 -3.80
N GLN A 282 -7.70 -11.26 -2.52
CA GLN A 282 -8.21 -10.37 -1.47
C GLN A 282 -7.12 -10.18 -0.40
N TYR A 283 -7.24 -9.14 0.41
CA TYR A 283 -6.38 -8.88 1.56
C TYR A 283 -4.91 -8.64 1.20
N HIS A 284 -4.62 -8.31 -0.06
CA HIS A 284 -3.29 -7.92 -0.52
C HIS A 284 -3.09 -6.41 -0.37
N ASP A 285 -1.87 -6.01 -0.05
CA ASP A 285 -1.40 -4.63 -0.08
C ASP A 285 -0.98 -4.19 -1.51
N VAL A 286 -1.24 -2.91 -1.80
CA VAL A 286 -0.79 -2.25 -3.04
C VAL A 286 -0.03 -0.96 -2.74
N ALA A 287 0.99 -0.66 -3.55
CA ALA A 287 1.90 0.45 -3.29
C ALA A 287 2.47 1.09 -4.57
N VAL A 288 3.07 2.27 -4.42
CA VAL A 288 3.83 2.97 -5.48
C VAL A 288 5.28 3.12 -5.03
N PHE A 289 6.21 2.49 -5.72
CA PHE A 289 7.65 2.52 -5.40
C PHE A 289 8.49 2.42 -6.68
N ASP A 290 9.62 3.13 -6.73
CA ASP A 290 10.54 3.17 -7.89
C ASP A 290 9.80 3.45 -9.24
N ASP A 291 8.90 4.43 -9.26
CA ASP A 291 8.05 4.78 -10.42
C ASP A 291 7.21 3.62 -10.99
N LYS A 292 6.80 2.67 -10.14
CA LYS A 292 5.98 1.51 -10.49
C LYS A 292 4.89 1.28 -9.45
N MET A 293 3.80 0.66 -9.89
CA MET A 293 2.73 0.14 -9.05
C MET A 293 3.06 -1.29 -8.63
N TRP A 294 2.71 -1.67 -7.41
CA TRP A 294 3.05 -2.96 -6.80
C TRP A 294 1.81 -3.67 -6.27
N VAL A 295 1.82 -4.99 -6.36
CA VAL A 295 0.85 -5.94 -5.78
C VAL A 295 1.66 -7.04 -5.09
N MET A 296 1.35 -7.37 -3.84
CA MET A 296 2.07 -8.42 -3.11
C MET A 296 1.16 -9.17 -2.14
N GLU A 297 1.54 -10.42 -1.82
CA GLU A 297 0.82 -11.29 -0.88
C GLU A 297 -0.71 -11.42 -1.17
N GLY A 298 -1.55 -11.51 -0.14
CA GLY A 298 -2.98 -11.76 -0.26
C GLY A 298 -3.41 -13.22 -0.24
N TYR A 299 -4.73 -13.42 -0.27
CA TYR A 299 -5.40 -14.70 -0.15
C TYR A 299 -6.24 -15.04 -1.39
N TYR A 300 -6.15 -16.30 -1.85
CA TYR A 300 -7.04 -16.87 -2.86
C TYR A 300 -7.37 -18.33 -2.56
N ASN A 301 -8.65 -18.63 -2.29
CA ASN A 301 -9.06 -19.94 -1.78
C ASN A 301 -9.00 -21.10 -2.80
N GLN A 302 -8.98 -20.81 -4.11
CA GLN A 302 -8.99 -21.85 -5.15
C GLN A 302 -7.58 -22.41 -5.47
N ASP A 303 -6.52 -21.71 -5.06
CA ASP A 303 -5.13 -22.03 -5.38
C ASP A 303 -4.25 -21.71 -4.16
N GLY A 304 -4.11 -22.70 -3.26
CA GLY A 304 -3.18 -22.68 -2.12
C GLY A 304 -3.52 -21.77 -0.92
N GLY A 305 -4.33 -20.72 -1.09
CA GLY A 305 -4.68 -19.78 -0.03
C GLY A 305 -3.76 -18.55 0.00
N ASN A 306 -2.93 -18.43 1.04
CA ASN A 306 -2.00 -17.31 1.25
C ASN A 306 -0.90 -17.25 0.19
N ARG A 307 -0.34 -16.06 -0.04
CA ARG A 307 0.72 -15.84 -1.05
C ARG A 307 1.93 -15.07 -0.54
N ASN A 308 3.05 -15.24 -1.25
CA ASN A 308 4.26 -14.44 -1.14
C ASN A 308 4.81 -14.02 -2.51
N ASP A 309 4.01 -14.10 -3.58
CA ASP A 309 4.37 -13.53 -4.87
C ASP A 309 4.28 -12.00 -4.82
N VAL A 310 5.14 -11.34 -5.60
CA VAL A 310 5.36 -9.89 -5.57
C VAL A 310 5.49 -9.40 -7.00
N TRP A 311 4.59 -8.54 -7.43
CA TRP A 311 4.49 -8.10 -8.82
C TRP A 311 4.56 -6.58 -8.94
N TYR A 312 5.20 -6.08 -9.99
CA TYR A 312 5.24 -4.66 -10.31
C TYR A 312 4.84 -4.37 -11.76
N SER A 313 4.34 -3.16 -12.01
CA SER A 313 4.05 -2.64 -13.35
C SER A 313 4.24 -1.12 -13.43
N ALA A 314 4.70 -0.64 -14.59
CA ALA A 314 4.81 0.80 -14.89
C ALA A 314 3.55 1.38 -15.56
N ASP A 315 2.61 0.54 -16.02
CA ASP A 315 1.45 0.94 -16.84
C ASP A 315 0.12 0.23 -16.49
N GLY A 316 0.16 -0.82 -15.66
CA GLY A 316 -1.00 -1.62 -15.23
C GLY A 316 -1.39 -2.73 -16.21
N VAL A 317 -0.69 -2.85 -17.34
CA VAL A 317 -0.89 -3.88 -18.37
C VAL A 317 0.23 -4.92 -18.28
N HIS A 318 1.48 -4.45 -18.30
CA HIS A 318 2.66 -5.31 -18.29
C HIS A 318 3.17 -5.48 -16.87
N TRP A 319 2.98 -6.67 -16.31
CA TRP A 319 3.37 -7.02 -14.94
C TRP A 319 4.58 -7.94 -14.94
N VAL A 320 5.49 -7.74 -13.99
CA VAL A 320 6.71 -8.54 -13.79
C VAL A 320 6.77 -8.98 -12.34
N GLU A 321 7.00 -10.27 -12.12
CA GLU A 321 7.21 -10.85 -10.79
C GLU A 321 8.65 -10.59 -10.29
N VAL A 322 8.80 -10.35 -8.99
CA VAL A 322 10.09 -10.38 -8.30
C VAL A 322 10.34 -11.82 -7.82
N PRO A 323 11.33 -12.54 -8.38
CA PRO A 323 11.61 -13.91 -8.01
C PRO A 323 12.15 -14.00 -6.57
N ASP A 324 12.16 -15.23 -6.04
CA ASP A 324 12.86 -15.60 -4.81
C ASP A 324 12.47 -14.74 -3.57
N THR A 325 11.20 -14.32 -3.49
CA THR A 325 10.68 -13.58 -2.33
C THR A 325 10.81 -14.43 -1.05
N PRO A 326 11.63 -14.01 -0.06
CA PRO A 326 12.17 -14.92 0.96
C PRO A 326 11.28 -15.10 2.20
N TRP A 327 10.19 -14.34 2.29
CA TRP A 327 9.28 -14.36 3.43
C TRP A 327 8.09 -15.30 3.23
N ALA A 328 7.62 -15.90 4.32
CA ALA A 328 6.56 -16.90 4.27
C ALA A 328 5.21 -16.28 3.83
N PRO A 329 4.39 -17.04 3.05
CA PRO A 329 3.06 -16.60 2.62
C PRO A 329 2.17 -16.06 3.73
N ARG A 330 1.46 -14.98 3.44
CA ARG A 330 0.57 -14.25 4.37
C ARG A 330 -0.60 -13.62 3.61
N HIS A 331 -1.52 -13.01 4.35
CA HIS A 331 -2.36 -11.94 3.85
C HIS A 331 -2.47 -10.80 4.87
N ALA A 332 -3.07 -9.68 4.48
CA ALA A 332 -3.38 -8.51 5.29
C ALA A 332 -2.18 -8.03 6.11
N SER A 333 -1.09 -7.74 5.41
CA SER A 333 0.16 -7.30 6.00
C SER A 333 0.11 -5.81 6.38
N SER A 334 1.29 -5.18 6.47
CA SER A 334 1.44 -3.75 6.67
C SER A 334 2.57 -3.25 5.77
N VAL A 335 2.22 -2.84 4.55
CA VAL A 335 3.19 -2.33 3.58
C VAL A 335 3.47 -0.84 3.75
N PHE A 336 4.76 -0.47 3.69
CA PHE A 336 5.21 0.92 3.75
C PHE A 336 6.10 1.27 2.55
N VAL A 337 6.02 2.52 2.07
CA VAL A 337 7.01 3.10 1.14
C VAL A 337 7.72 4.24 1.85
N TYR A 338 8.96 3.99 2.26
CA TYR A 338 9.72 4.87 3.16
C TYR A 338 11.23 4.58 3.03
N ASP A 339 12.10 5.56 3.27
CA ASP A 339 13.58 5.40 3.18
C ASP A 339 14.04 4.74 1.87
N ASN A 340 13.47 5.17 0.74
CA ASN A 340 13.72 4.61 -0.60
C ASN A 340 13.61 3.07 -0.70
N ALA A 341 12.70 2.48 0.08
CA ALA A 341 12.42 1.05 0.09
C ALA A 341 10.92 0.76 0.24
N LEU A 342 10.52 -0.43 -0.22
CA LEU A 342 9.18 -1.00 -0.03
C LEU A 342 9.26 -2.06 1.08
N TRP A 343 8.56 -1.84 2.19
CA TRP A 343 8.68 -2.65 3.41
C TRP A 343 7.52 -3.62 3.55
N MET A 344 7.80 -4.80 4.10
CA MET A 344 6.85 -5.87 4.40
C MET A 344 6.93 -6.20 5.90
N VAL A 345 5.79 -6.11 6.59
CA VAL A 345 5.68 -6.11 8.06
C VAL A 345 4.42 -6.87 8.49
N ALA A 346 4.54 -7.78 9.46
CA ALA A 346 3.41 -8.51 10.08
C ALA A 346 2.51 -9.26 9.07
N GLY A 347 1.23 -9.49 9.40
CA GLY A 347 0.23 -10.18 8.59
C GLY A 347 -0.29 -11.48 9.22
N ASN A 348 -1.31 -12.09 8.60
CA ASN A 348 -2.08 -13.21 9.16
C ASN A 348 -1.25 -14.46 9.54
N ASN A 349 -0.02 -14.59 9.03
CA ASN A 349 0.89 -15.69 9.36
C ASN A 349 1.53 -15.57 10.76
N MET A 350 1.19 -14.51 11.51
CA MET A 350 1.61 -14.24 12.89
C MET A 350 3.13 -14.23 13.09
N GLN A 351 3.87 -13.80 12.05
CA GLN A 351 5.29 -13.52 12.16
C GLN A 351 5.56 -12.09 12.64
N ARG A 352 6.75 -11.89 13.21
CA ARG A 352 7.30 -10.57 13.59
C ARG A 352 8.55 -10.23 12.77
N ASP A 353 8.60 -10.79 11.58
CA ASP A 353 9.61 -10.48 10.60
C ASP A 353 9.35 -9.11 9.96
N VAL A 354 10.44 -8.43 9.63
CA VAL A 354 10.43 -7.18 8.88
C VAL A 354 11.42 -7.32 7.76
N TRP A 355 10.97 -7.05 6.54
CA TRP A 355 11.77 -7.09 5.33
C TRP A 355 11.64 -5.77 4.59
N LYS A 356 12.68 -5.37 3.86
CA LYS A 356 12.58 -4.27 2.90
C LYS A 356 13.15 -4.64 1.55
N LEU A 357 12.40 -4.35 0.50
CA LEU A 357 12.81 -4.47 -0.88
C LEU A 357 13.52 -3.16 -1.28
N ILE A 358 14.78 -3.27 -1.67
CA ILE A 358 15.58 -2.17 -2.20
C ILE A 358 15.87 -2.40 -3.69
N ARG A 359 16.01 -1.32 -4.45
CA ARG A 359 16.58 -1.37 -5.80
C ARG A 359 18.10 -1.53 -5.71
N VAL A 360 18.66 -2.51 -6.41
CA VAL A 360 20.10 -2.80 -6.41
C VAL A 360 20.84 -1.73 -7.23
N PRO A 361 21.76 -0.93 -6.63
CA PRO A 361 22.53 0.05 -7.38
C PRO A 361 23.52 -0.66 -8.32
N GLY A 362 23.54 -0.27 -9.59
CA GLY A 362 24.55 -0.76 -10.54
C GLY A 362 24.20 -2.04 -11.30
N ALA A 363 22.97 -2.57 -11.20
CA ALA A 363 22.44 -3.46 -12.23
C ALA A 363 22.42 -2.70 -13.57
N ARG A 364 23.27 -3.13 -14.51
CA ARG A 364 23.53 -2.55 -15.84
C ARG A 364 23.75 -3.67 -16.84
#